data_AF-A0A2D6MIP8-F1
#
_entry.id   AF-A0A2D6MIP8-F1
#
_cell.length_a   1.000
_cell.length_b   1.000
_cell.length_c   1.000
_cell.angle_alpha   90.00
_cell.angle_beta   90.00
_cell.angle_gamma   90.00
#
_symmetry.space_group_name_H-M   'P 1'
#
loop_
_entity.id
_entity.type
_entity.pdbx_description
1 polymer ?
#
loop_
_entity_poly.entity_id
_entity_poly.type
_entity_poly.pdbx_seq_one_letter_code
_entity_poly.pdbx_strand_id
1 'polypeptide(L)'
;MDQQSEKYEDKADVIDNEIRKRYYKWHLHAIAWFDFDDVAQIIRAHIFKKWDQWDQGRPLEPWVNKIISNQLKNILRNNYSNFARPCLNCEHNQSREQADGQLAALCAFTPSGLQCNECDLFAKWQKTKKNAYDVKMPLSLEFHAYAQNTNPSDHFDISRATSTLHSKMMQVLTPRHFFVYKMLFVDGISEEEVARILGYKSNEKGRKAGYKQIKNLKNQYKNMAKKIINKEDIFYE
;
A
#
# COMPACT_ATOMS: atom_id res chain seq x y z
N MET A 1 35.93 -12.10 43.56
CA MET A 1 34.57 -12.56 43.28
C MET A 1 34.38 -12.42 41.79
N ASP A 2 34.40 -13.53 41.06
CA ASP A 2 34.14 -13.50 39.62
C ASP A 2 32.70 -13.05 39.41
N GLN A 3 32.54 -11.83 38.90
CA GLN A 3 31.23 -11.32 38.49
C GLN A 3 30.76 -12.19 37.33
N GLN A 4 29.74 -12.99 37.59
CA GLN A 4 29.14 -13.87 36.60
C GLN A 4 28.62 -13.00 35.46
N SER A 5 29.12 -13.27 34.24
CA SER A 5 28.76 -12.50 33.06
C SER A 5 27.26 -12.59 32.82
N GLU A 6 26.58 -11.45 32.81
CA GLU A 6 25.12 -11.38 32.59
C GLU A 6 24.79 -11.81 31.16
N LYS A 7 23.82 -12.71 31.02
CA LYS A 7 23.37 -13.17 29.70
C LYS A 7 22.32 -12.23 29.14
N TYR A 8 22.15 -12.29 27.82
CA TYR A 8 21.14 -11.50 27.12
C TYR A 8 19.74 -11.80 27.64
N GLU A 9 19.44 -13.08 27.85
CA GLU A 9 18.16 -13.59 28.30
C GLU A 9 17.77 -13.00 29.68
N ASP A 10 18.76 -12.78 30.55
CA ASP A 10 18.55 -12.21 31.89
C ASP A 10 18.11 -10.74 31.84
N LYS A 11 18.34 -10.05 30.72
CA LYS A 11 18.04 -8.62 30.52
C LYS A 11 17.06 -8.34 29.39
N ALA A 12 16.46 -9.38 28.81
CA ALA A 12 15.55 -9.25 27.67
C ALA A 12 14.40 -8.27 27.97
N ASP A 13 13.82 -8.32 29.17
CA ASP A 13 12.73 -7.42 29.57
C ASP A 13 13.15 -5.94 29.59
N VAL A 14 14.37 -5.66 30.04
CA VAL A 14 14.92 -4.29 30.05
C VAL A 14 15.08 -3.78 28.63
N ILE A 15 15.62 -4.62 27.74
CA ILE A 15 15.79 -4.29 26.32
C ILE A 15 14.43 -4.02 25.66
N ASP A 16 13.45 -4.87 25.92
CA ASP A 16 12.10 -4.74 25.36
C ASP A 16 11.41 -3.46 25.83
N ASN A 17 11.57 -3.11 27.11
CA ASN A 17 11.06 -1.85 27.63
C ASN A 17 11.74 -0.64 26.97
N GLU A 18 13.05 -0.67 26.75
CA GLU A 18 13.77 0.40 26.04
C GLU A 18 13.33 0.53 24.56
N ILE A 19 13.05 -0.59 23.89
CA ILE A 19 12.53 -0.57 22.52
C ILE A 19 11.11 0.02 22.50
N ARG A 20 10.22 -0.44 23.39
CA ARG A 20 8.81 0.03 23.47
C ARG A 20 8.70 1.54 23.67
N LYS A 21 9.61 2.17 24.43
CA LYS A 21 9.67 3.64 24.58
C LYS A 21 9.79 4.39 23.25
N ARG A 22 10.24 3.71 22.18
CA ARG A 22 10.39 4.29 20.84
C ARG A 22 9.17 4.08 19.94
N TYR A 23 8.17 3.31 20.37
CA TYR A 23 6.97 3.03 19.59
C TYR A 23 6.30 4.31 19.08
N TYR A 24 6.03 5.27 19.96
CA TYR A 24 5.37 6.53 19.58
C TYR A 24 6.27 7.47 18.75
N LYS A 25 7.58 7.23 18.71
CA LYS A 25 8.53 7.95 17.87
C LYS A 25 8.79 7.23 16.54
N TRP A 26 8.11 6.12 16.32
CA TRP A 26 8.07 5.46 15.02
C TRP A 26 6.96 6.09 14.20
N HIS A 27 7.31 6.59 13.02
CA HIS A 27 6.38 7.31 12.15
C HIS A 27 6.33 6.70 10.74
N LEU A 28 6.91 5.51 10.57
CA LEU A 28 7.09 4.84 9.29
C LEU A 28 5.83 4.06 8.86
N HIS A 29 4.66 4.59 9.18
CA HIS A 29 3.37 3.94 8.89
C HIS A 29 3.05 3.84 7.41
N ALA A 30 3.76 4.61 6.58
CA ALA A 30 3.56 4.60 5.13
C ALA A 30 4.13 3.34 4.45
N ILE A 31 4.93 2.51 5.14
CA ILE A 31 5.37 1.20 4.62
C ILE A 31 4.47 0.10 5.19
N ALA A 32 3.50 -0.34 4.39
CA ALA A 32 2.47 -1.30 4.81
C ALA A 32 2.98 -2.71 5.15
N TRP A 33 4.18 -3.09 4.70
CA TRP A 33 4.74 -4.43 4.91
C TRP A 33 5.78 -4.50 6.04
N PHE A 34 6.02 -3.40 6.75
CA PHE A 34 7.12 -3.29 7.71
C PHE A 34 6.68 -2.53 8.96
N ASP A 35 6.20 -3.27 9.95
CA ASP A 35 5.62 -2.69 11.16
C ASP A 35 6.66 -2.49 12.28
N PHE A 36 6.21 -2.00 13.44
CA PHE A 36 7.10 -1.78 14.56
C PHE A 36 7.59 -3.08 15.20
N ASP A 37 6.82 -4.17 15.11
CA ASP A 37 7.20 -5.45 15.70
C ASP A 37 8.34 -6.09 14.91
N ASP A 38 8.31 -5.97 13.57
CA ASP A 38 9.43 -6.32 12.69
C ASP A 38 10.69 -5.53 13.04
N VAL A 39 10.54 -4.21 13.25
CA VAL A 39 11.64 -3.31 13.64
C VAL A 39 12.22 -3.71 14.99
N ALA A 40 11.35 -3.97 15.98
CA ALA A 40 11.76 -4.41 17.31
C ALA A 40 12.58 -5.69 17.21
N GLN A 41 12.16 -6.65 16.37
CA GLN A 41 12.87 -7.90 16.18
C GLN A 41 14.26 -7.73 15.55
N ILE A 42 14.38 -6.87 14.53
CA ILE A 42 15.67 -6.53 13.93
C ILE A 42 16.61 -5.91 14.98
N ILE A 43 16.09 -5.02 15.80
CA ILE A 43 16.86 -4.35 16.86
C ILE A 43 17.32 -5.35 17.92
N ARG A 44 16.43 -6.24 18.39
CA ARG A 44 16.78 -7.33 19.33
C ARG A 44 17.92 -8.19 18.80
N ALA A 45 17.79 -8.67 17.57
CA ALA A 45 18.82 -9.48 16.92
C ALA A 45 20.15 -8.72 16.80
N HIS A 46 20.12 -7.40 16.57
CA HIS A 46 21.32 -6.58 16.50
C HIS A 46 21.99 -6.37 17.86
N ILE A 47 21.20 -6.20 18.93
CA ILE A 47 21.73 -6.10 20.29
C ILE A 47 22.37 -7.43 20.71
N PHE A 48 21.70 -8.56 20.43
CA PHE A 48 22.23 -9.89 20.73
C PHE A 48 23.60 -10.13 20.06
N LYS A 49 23.73 -9.79 18.77
CA LYS A 49 24.99 -9.90 18.02
C LYS A 49 26.14 -9.02 18.56
N LYS A 50 25.83 -8.05 19.41
CA LYS A 50 26.79 -7.11 20.00
C LYS A 50 26.85 -7.21 21.51
N TRP A 51 26.19 -8.21 22.10
CA TRP A 51 26.07 -8.34 23.55
C TRP A 51 27.43 -8.41 24.23
N ASP A 52 28.36 -9.10 23.59
CA ASP A 52 29.76 -9.23 23.96
C ASP A 52 30.53 -7.89 24.00
N GLN A 53 30.06 -6.86 23.29
CA GLN A 53 30.67 -5.54 23.23
C GLN A 53 30.22 -4.62 24.37
N TRP A 54 29.26 -5.05 25.19
CA TRP A 54 28.81 -4.29 26.33
C TRP A 54 29.75 -4.50 27.53
N ASP A 55 30.31 -3.39 28.01
CA ASP A 55 31.03 -3.35 29.28
C ASP A 55 30.03 -3.49 30.44
N GLN A 56 29.95 -4.69 31.01
CA GLN A 56 29.03 -5.04 32.10
C GLN A 56 29.30 -4.28 33.41
N GLY A 57 30.44 -3.58 33.52
CA GLY A 57 30.69 -2.63 34.61
C GLY A 57 29.87 -1.34 34.49
N ARG A 58 29.16 -1.13 33.36
CA ARG A 58 28.37 0.08 33.08
C ARG A 58 26.89 -0.23 32.97
N PRO A 59 26.00 0.75 33.24
CA PRO A 59 24.57 0.57 33.04
C PRO A 59 24.20 0.13 31.62
N LEU A 60 23.27 -0.82 31.50
CA LEU A 60 22.83 -1.40 30.23
C LEU A 60 22.02 -0.42 29.37
N GLU A 61 21.07 0.28 29.98
CA GLU A 61 20.07 1.10 29.27
C GLU A 61 20.69 2.17 28.36
N PRO A 62 21.73 2.94 28.78
CA PRO A 62 22.36 3.93 27.89
C PRO A 62 23.04 3.29 26.67
N TRP A 63 23.66 2.13 26.86
CA TRP A 63 24.33 1.39 25.78
C TRP A 63 23.31 0.84 24.78
N VAL A 64 22.26 0.17 25.27
CA VAL A 64 21.14 -0.31 24.46
C VAL A 64 20.47 0.85 23.71
N ASN A 65 20.20 1.97 24.39
CA ASN A 65 19.59 3.16 23.77
C ASN A 65 20.39 3.71 22.59
N LYS A 66 21.72 3.68 22.67
CA LYS A 66 22.58 4.10 21.57
C LYS A 66 22.42 3.16 20.37
N ILE A 67 22.35 1.85 20.59
CA ILE A 67 22.12 0.86 19.54
C ILE A 67 20.74 1.05 18.92
N ILE A 68 19.68 1.10 19.73
CA ILE A 68 18.30 1.31 19.28
C ILE A 68 18.21 2.55 18.41
N SER A 69 18.73 3.69 18.89
CA SER A 69 18.66 4.97 18.17
C SER A 69 19.39 4.91 16.83
N ASN A 70 20.54 4.24 16.78
CA ASN A 70 21.30 4.07 15.53
C ASN A 70 20.60 3.12 14.56
N GLN A 71 20.03 2.02 15.05
CA GLN A 71 19.27 1.07 14.22
C GLN A 71 18.02 1.73 13.63
N LEU A 72 17.25 2.47 14.43
CA LEU A 72 16.09 3.21 13.94
C LEU A 72 16.48 4.22 12.85
N LYS A 73 17.55 5.00 13.05
CA LYS A 73 18.08 5.92 12.02
C LYS A 73 18.49 5.19 10.74
N ASN A 74 19.16 4.05 10.87
CA ASN A 74 19.59 3.25 9.72
C ASN A 74 18.41 2.68 8.94
N ILE A 75 17.41 2.14 9.64
CA ILE A 75 16.18 1.60 9.05
C ILE A 75 15.42 2.71 8.31
N LEU A 76 15.22 3.87 8.95
CA LEU A 76 14.56 5.03 8.33
C LEU A 76 15.31 5.49 7.09
N ARG A 77 16.64 5.67 7.19
CA ARG A 77 17.49 6.07 6.06
C ARG A 77 17.40 5.07 4.91
N ASN A 78 17.46 3.78 5.21
CA ASN A 78 17.48 2.73 4.21
C ASN A 78 16.16 2.59 3.46
N ASN A 79 15.04 2.90 4.11
CA ASN A 79 13.72 2.75 3.52
C ASN A 79 13.16 4.04 2.89
N TYR A 80 13.48 5.22 3.44
CA TYR A 80 12.99 6.52 2.96
C TYR A 80 14.12 7.36 2.34
N SER A 81 15.06 7.81 3.17
CA SER A 81 16.02 8.87 2.78
C SER A 81 16.95 8.47 1.64
N ASN A 82 17.27 7.18 1.50
CA ASN A 82 18.12 6.68 0.40
C ASN A 82 17.50 6.88 -0.99
N PHE A 83 16.16 6.87 -1.06
CA PHE A 83 15.40 7.05 -2.30
C PHE A 83 14.92 8.49 -2.46
N ALA A 84 14.99 9.31 -1.43
CA ALA A 84 14.59 10.70 -1.48
C ALA A 84 15.37 11.48 -2.55
N ARG A 85 14.66 12.41 -3.20
CA ARG A 85 15.27 13.32 -4.18
C ARG A 85 16.36 14.19 -3.54
N PRO A 86 17.46 14.48 -4.25
CA PRO A 86 18.55 15.30 -3.71
C PRO A 86 18.10 16.70 -3.29
N CYS A 87 17.03 17.21 -3.92
CA CYS A 87 16.50 18.55 -3.65
C CYS A 87 16.00 18.76 -2.21
N LEU A 88 15.62 17.72 -1.46
CA LEU A 88 15.13 17.91 -0.09
C LEU A 88 16.16 18.53 0.84
N ASN A 89 17.44 18.25 0.61
CA ASN A 89 18.55 18.77 1.42
C ASN A 89 19.46 19.72 0.60
N CYS A 90 18.97 20.22 -0.53
CA CYS A 90 19.75 21.07 -1.43
C CYS A 90 19.64 22.54 -1.02
N GLU A 91 20.74 23.26 -1.02
CA GLU A 91 20.81 24.71 -0.71
C GLU A 91 20.02 25.58 -1.70
N HIS A 92 19.84 25.11 -2.95
CA HIS A 92 19.08 25.80 -3.98
C HIS A 92 17.57 25.47 -3.94
N ASN A 93 17.12 24.66 -2.98
CA ASN A 93 15.71 24.33 -2.84
C ASN A 93 14.92 25.53 -2.30
N GLN A 94 14.02 26.06 -3.12
CA GLN A 94 13.13 27.17 -2.77
C GLN A 94 11.69 26.70 -2.47
N SER A 95 11.46 25.39 -2.44
CA SER A 95 10.17 24.82 -2.07
C SER A 95 9.98 24.96 -0.56
N ARG A 96 9.27 25.99 -0.11
CA ARG A 96 8.78 26.12 1.28
C ARG A 96 7.40 25.44 1.42
N GLU A 97 6.90 25.32 2.65
CA GLU A 97 5.51 24.96 2.91
C GLU A 97 4.62 25.93 2.12
N GLN A 98 3.90 25.38 1.14
CA GLN A 98 3.12 26.14 0.19
C GLN A 98 1.65 26.07 0.55
N ALA A 99 0.97 27.22 0.50
CA ALA A 99 -0.49 27.27 0.50
C ALA A 99 -1.06 26.54 -0.72
N ASP A 100 -2.32 26.14 -0.61
CA ASP A 100 -3.01 25.35 -1.64
C ASP A 100 -2.89 25.99 -3.04
N GLY A 101 -2.48 25.18 -4.03
CA GLY A 101 -2.34 25.59 -5.42
C GLY A 101 -0.95 26.09 -5.89
N GLN A 102 0.11 26.11 -5.06
CA GLN A 102 1.46 26.46 -5.55
C GLN A 102 2.27 25.26 -6.05
N LEU A 103 3.23 25.55 -6.94
CA LEU A 103 4.04 24.57 -7.66
C LEU A 103 5.10 23.94 -6.72
N ALA A 104 4.86 22.69 -6.33
CA ALA A 104 5.67 21.95 -5.36
C ALA A 104 7.00 21.40 -5.90
N ALA A 105 7.87 22.25 -6.47
CA ALA A 105 9.19 21.83 -6.98
C ALA A 105 10.09 23.01 -7.38
N LEU A 106 10.20 24.07 -6.59
CA LEU A 106 11.03 25.23 -6.96
C LEU A 106 12.52 25.02 -6.69
N CYS A 107 13.36 25.51 -7.60
CA CYS A 107 14.81 25.40 -7.57
C CYS A 107 15.47 26.68 -8.11
N ALA A 108 16.39 27.27 -7.33
CA ALA A 108 17.10 28.50 -7.70
C ALA A 108 18.21 28.29 -8.75
N PHE A 109 18.66 27.04 -8.93
CA PHE A 109 19.83 26.71 -9.75
C PHE A 109 19.48 26.43 -11.21
N THR A 110 18.32 25.82 -11.45
CA THR A 110 17.89 25.40 -12.78
C THR A 110 17.33 26.57 -13.58
N PRO A 111 17.63 26.71 -14.88
CA PRO A 111 17.07 27.76 -15.74
C PRO A 111 15.54 27.82 -15.74
N SER A 112 14.87 26.67 -15.66
CA SER A 112 13.40 26.59 -15.55
C SER A 112 12.83 27.06 -14.21
N GLY A 113 13.68 27.26 -13.19
CA GLY A 113 13.25 27.51 -11.82
C GLY A 113 12.66 26.27 -11.12
N LEU A 114 12.74 25.09 -11.74
CA LEU A 114 12.10 23.85 -11.26
C LEU A 114 13.10 22.74 -10.91
N GLN A 115 12.75 21.90 -9.94
CA GLN A 115 13.50 20.68 -9.63
C GLN A 115 13.30 19.65 -10.75
N CYS A 116 14.16 19.72 -11.75
CA CYS A 116 14.07 18.92 -12.97
C CYS A 116 15.44 18.35 -13.39
N ASN A 117 15.46 17.65 -14.52
CA ASN A 117 16.66 17.03 -15.11
C ASN A 117 17.70 18.04 -15.64
N GLU A 118 17.42 19.34 -15.59
CA GLU A 118 18.42 20.39 -15.84
C GLU A 118 19.51 20.41 -14.75
N CYS A 119 19.22 19.87 -13.56
CA CYS A 119 20.22 19.65 -12.51
C CYS A 119 20.80 18.22 -12.61
N ASP A 120 22.12 18.09 -12.76
CA ASP A 120 22.80 16.79 -12.91
C ASP A 120 22.53 15.82 -11.76
N LEU A 121 22.49 16.32 -10.52
CA LEU A 121 22.18 15.52 -9.35
C LEU A 121 20.76 14.98 -9.41
N PHE A 122 19.81 15.82 -9.81
CA PHE A 122 18.42 15.42 -10.00
C PHE A 122 18.27 14.44 -11.16
N ALA A 123 18.90 14.70 -12.31
CA ALA A 123 18.87 13.83 -13.48
C ALA A 123 19.42 12.43 -13.16
N LYS A 124 20.53 12.35 -12.41
CA LYS A 124 21.09 11.08 -11.94
C LYS A 124 20.12 10.36 -11.01
N TRP A 125 19.52 11.07 -10.05
CA TRP A 125 18.51 10.49 -9.16
C TRP A 125 17.27 10.00 -9.93
N GLN A 126 16.81 10.79 -10.91
CA GLN A 126 15.64 10.48 -11.73
C GLN A 126 15.83 9.15 -12.50
N LYS A 127 17.03 8.91 -13.04
CA LYS A 127 17.35 7.67 -13.76
C LYS A 127 17.51 6.45 -12.86
N THR A 128 17.96 6.64 -11.61
CA THR A 128 18.41 5.52 -10.75
C THR A 128 17.46 5.19 -9.61
N LYS A 129 16.80 6.19 -9.02
CA LYS A 129 16.12 6.07 -7.73
C LYS A 129 14.65 6.52 -7.76
N LYS A 130 14.22 7.27 -8.78
CA LYS A 130 12.84 7.77 -8.88
C LYS A 130 11.80 6.64 -8.86
N ASN A 131 11.98 5.59 -9.65
CA ASN A 131 11.01 4.48 -9.68
C ASN A 131 10.87 3.83 -8.30
N ALA A 132 11.98 3.60 -7.59
CA ALA A 132 11.95 3.05 -6.24
C ALA A 132 11.33 4.04 -5.23
N TYR A 133 11.55 5.34 -5.40
CA TYR A 133 10.91 6.38 -4.60
C TYR A 133 9.39 6.40 -4.81
N ASP A 134 8.93 6.43 -6.05
CA ASP A 134 7.51 6.51 -6.42
C ASP A 134 6.73 5.26 -5.95
N VAL A 135 7.37 4.08 -5.88
CA VAL A 135 6.77 2.85 -5.32
C VAL A 135 6.72 2.85 -3.79
N LYS A 136 7.73 3.44 -3.13
CA LYS A 136 7.88 3.38 -1.66
C LYS A 136 7.22 4.53 -0.92
N MET A 137 7.05 5.67 -1.58
CA MET A 137 6.46 6.85 -0.99
C MET A 137 5.01 6.97 -1.43
N PRO A 138 4.04 6.85 -0.53
CA PRO A 138 2.66 7.17 -0.87
C PRO A 138 2.58 8.64 -1.25
N LEU A 139 1.91 8.93 -2.37
CA LEU A 139 1.56 10.29 -2.73
C LEU A 139 0.45 10.75 -1.76
N SER A 140 0.55 12.00 -1.29
CA SER A 140 -0.58 12.62 -0.60
C SER A 140 -1.74 12.74 -1.59
N LEU A 141 -2.95 12.41 -1.13
CA LEU A 141 -4.17 12.51 -1.94
C LEU A 141 -4.39 13.94 -2.46
N GLU A 142 -3.91 14.94 -1.73
CA GLU A 142 -3.98 16.37 -2.07
C GLU A 142 -3.06 16.73 -3.26
N PHE A 143 -2.00 15.96 -3.50
CA PHE A 143 -1.05 16.16 -4.61
C PHE A 143 -1.30 15.21 -5.78
N HIS A 144 -2.47 14.58 -5.86
CA HIS A 144 -2.86 13.86 -7.06
C HIS A 144 -3.01 14.86 -8.22
N ALA A 145 -1.98 14.95 -9.05
CA ALA A 145 -2.03 15.65 -10.34
C ALA A 145 -3.19 15.17 -11.25
N TYR A 146 -3.79 14.01 -10.94
CA TYR A 146 -5.02 13.54 -11.56
C TYR A 146 -6.24 14.42 -11.26
N ALA A 147 -6.31 15.10 -10.11
CA ALA A 147 -7.41 15.99 -9.77
C ALA A 147 -7.36 17.34 -10.50
N GLN A 148 -6.17 17.79 -10.92
CA GLN A 148 -6.00 19.10 -11.57
C GLN A 148 -6.14 19.05 -13.11
N ASN A 149 -6.11 17.87 -13.72
CA ASN A 149 -6.13 17.69 -15.19
C ASN A 149 -7.27 16.81 -15.70
N THR A 150 -8.22 16.41 -14.85
CA THR A 150 -9.41 15.69 -15.31
C THR A 150 -10.54 16.68 -15.48
N ASN A 151 -10.99 16.87 -16.72
CA ASN A 151 -12.27 17.55 -16.91
C ASN A 151 -13.37 16.64 -16.33
N PRO A 152 -14.48 17.20 -15.82
CA PRO A 152 -15.64 16.41 -15.44
C PRO A 152 -16.13 15.47 -16.57
N SER A 153 -15.87 15.84 -17.83
CA SER A 153 -16.13 15.01 -19.02
C SER A 153 -15.22 13.79 -19.15
N ASP A 154 -14.05 13.78 -18.49
CA ASP A 154 -13.11 12.65 -18.48
C ASP A 154 -13.43 11.64 -17.37
N HIS A 155 -14.40 11.95 -16.50
CA HIS A 155 -14.85 11.07 -15.45
C HIS A 155 -15.98 10.17 -15.94
N PHE A 156 -15.68 8.88 -16.00
CA PHE A 156 -16.68 7.85 -16.19
C PHE A 156 -17.48 7.65 -14.91
N ASP A 157 -18.79 7.87 -14.97
CA ASP A 157 -19.67 7.43 -13.91
C ASP A 157 -19.85 5.90 -13.98
N ILE A 158 -18.98 5.18 -13.28
CA ILE A 158 -19.01 3.72 -13.18
C ILE A 158 -20.34 3.25 -12.56
N SER A 159 -20.92 4.01 -11.63
CA SER A 159 -22.18 3.65 -10.99
C SER A 159 -23.36 3.72 -11.97
N ARG A 160 -23.38 4.77 -12.81
CA ARG A 160 -24.32 4.90 -13.92
C ARG A 160 -24.12 3.80 -14.96
N ALA A 161 -22.89 3.59 -15.44
CA ALA A 161 -22.59 2.54 -16.42
C ALA A 161 -23.00 1.15 -15.91
N THR A 162 -22.78 0.88 -14.61
CA THR A 162 -23.21 -0.35 -13.94
C THR A 162 -24.74 -0.48 -13.92
N SER A 163 -25.46 0.59 -13.59
CA SER A 163 -26.93 0.62 -13.57
C SER A 163 -27.54 0.42 -14.96
N THR A 164 -26.96 1.06 -15.97
CA THR A 164 -27.33 0.88 -17.38
C THR A 164 -27.09 -0.56 -17.83
N LEU A 165 -25.93 -1.14 -17.49
CA LEU A 165 -25.61 -2.52 -17.82
C LEU A 165 -26.60 -3.51 -17.18
N HIS A 166 -26.97 -3.32 -15.90
CA HIS A 166 -27.97 -4.16 -15.24
C HIS A 166 -29.35 -4.07 -15.92
N SER A 167 -29.76 -2.86 -16.30
CA SER A 167 -31.03 -2.62 -17.01
C SER A 167 -31.05 -3.30 -18.39
N LYS A 168 -29.94 -3.26 -19.13
CA LYS A 168 -29.80 -3.94 -20.43
C LYS A 168 -29.74 -5.46 -20.28
N MET A 169 -29.05 -5.96 -19.27
CA MET A 169 -29.05 -7.39 -18.93
C MET A 169 -30.45 -7.90 -18.60
N MET A 170 -31.30 -7.08 -17.97
CA MET A 170 -32.71 -7.42 -17.73
C MET A 170 -33.53 -7.58 -19.02
N GLN A 171 -33.25 -6.78 -20.04
CA GLN A 171 -33.95 -6.86 -21.34
C GLN A 171 -33.52 -8.06 -22.17
N VAL A 172 -32.24 -8.47 -22.04
CA VAL A 172 -31.65 -9.55 -22.85
C VAL A 172 -31.82 -10.93 -22.21
N LEU A 173 -31.84 -11.02 -20.88
CA LEU A 173 -31.99 -12.29 -20.17
C LEU A 173 -33.46 -12.65 -19.95
N THR A 174 -33.76 -13.95 -19.94
CA THR A 174 -35.09 -14.42 -19.52
C THR A 174 -35.30 -14.17 -18.01
N PRO A 175 -36.55 -14.07 -17.52
CA PRO A 175 -36.83 -13.77 -16.10
C PRO A 175 -36.10 -14.69 -15.12
N ARG A 176 -36.03 -15.99 -15.43
CA ARG A 176 -35.32 -16.97 -14.62
C ARG A 176 -33.81 -16.75 -14.61
N HIS A 177 -33.21 -16.42 -15.75
CA HIS A 177 -31.79 -16.13 -15.84
C HIS A 177 -31.43 -14.79 -15.19
N PHE A 178 -32.29 -13.77 -15.35
CA PHE A 178 -32.11 -12.48 -14.69
C PHE A 178 -32.19 -12.60 -13.17
N PHE A 179 -33.11 -13.42 -12.64
CA PHE A 179 -33.17 -13.71 -11.20
C PHE A 179 -31.84 -14.25 -10.66
N VAL A 180 -31.23 -15.21 -11.35
CA VAL A 180 -29.92 -15.76 -10.96
C VAL A 180 -28.80 -14.73 -11.13
N TYR A 181 -28.84 -13.93 -12.20
CA TYR A 181 -27.90 -12.84 -12.40
C TYR A 181 -27.95 -11.81 -11.26
N LYS A 182 -29.16 -11.39 -10.86
CA LYS A 182 -29.38 -10.43 -9.77
C LYS A 182 -28.79 -10.94 -8.45
N MET A 183 -29.09 -12.18 -8.07
CA MET A 183 -28.54 -12.78 -6.84
C MET A 183 -27.01 -12.79 -6.84
N LEU A 184 -26.38 -13.12 -7.97
CA LEU A 184 -24.93 -13.28 -8.07
C LEU A 184 -24.16 -11.96 -8.20
N PHE A 185 -24.72 -10.97 -8.88
CA PHE A 185 -23.98 -9.76 -9.31
C PHE A 185 -24.52 -8.45 -8.76
N VAL A 186 -25.76 -8.42 -8.24
CA VAL A 186 -26.38 -7.22 -7.67
C VAL A 186 -26.54 -7.36 -6.16
N ASP A 187 -27.09 -8.49 -5.71
CA ASP A 187 -27.41 -8.71 -4.29
C ASP A 187 -26.21 -9.28 -3.49
N GLY A 188 -25.12 -9.65 -4.17
CA GLY A 188 -23.88 -10.13 -3.53
C GLY A 188 -24.01 -11.47 -2.80
N ILE A 189 -25.00 -12.30 -3.16
CA ILE A 189 -25.26 -13.58 -2.51
C ILE A 189 -24.14 -14.57 -2.87
N SER A 190 -23.71 -15.37 -1.89
CA SER A 190 -22.66 -16.37 -2.08
C SER A 190 -23.09 -17.46 -3.08
N GLU A 191 -22.13 -18.01 -3.82
CA GLU A 191 -22.41 -19.05 -4.83
C GLU A 191 -23.04 -20.30 -4.21
N GLU A 192 -22.67 -20.64 -2.98
CA GLU A 192 -23.22 -21.79 -2.24
C GLU A 192 -24.71 -21.60 -1.93
N GLU A 193 -25.07 -20.39 -1.53
CA GLU A 193 -26.44 -20.04 -1.20
C GLU A 193 -27.31 -19.98 -2.46
N VAL A 194 -26.79 -19.41 -3.56
CA VAL A 194 -27.46 -19.46 -4.87
C VAL A 194 -27.64 -20.90 -5.35
N ALA A 195 -26.67 -21.79 -5.14
CA ALA A 195 -26.78 -23.20 -5.50
C ALA A 195 -27.91 -23.90 -4.73
N ARG A 196 -28.04 -23.59 -3.43
CA ARG A 196 -29.09 -24.10 -2.56
C ARG A 196 -30.47 -23.63 -3.00
N ILE A 197 -30.62 -22.33 -3.30
CA ILE A 197 -31.88 -21.73 -3.80
C ILE A 197 -32.29 -22.36 -5.13
N LEU A 198 -31.32 -22.65 -6.01
CA LEU A 198 -31.57 -23.30 -7.30
C LEU A 198 -31.76 -24.82 -7.21
N GLY A 199 -31.62 -25.41 -6.03
CA GLY A 199 -31.83 -26.84 -5.79
C GLY A 199 -30.74 -27.73 -6.36
N TYR A 200 -29.54 -27.20 -6.61
CA TYR A 200 -28.41 -28.02 -7.06
C TYR A 200 -27.89 -28.91 -5.94
N LYS A 201 -27.69 -30.20 -6.23
CA LYS A 201 -27.13 -31.19 -5.31
C LYS A 201 -25.70 -31.54 -5.72
N SER A 202 -24.86 -31.93 -4.76
CA SER A 202 -23.56 -32.54 -5.03
C SER A 202 -23.61 -34.02 -4.65
N ASN A 203 -23.06 -34.89 -5.51
CA ASN A 203 -22.98 -36.33 -5.26
C ASN A 203 -21.56 -36.77 -4.83
N GLU A 204 -20.61 -35.83 -4.71
CA GLU A 204 -19.20 -36.10 -4.43
C GLU A 204 -18.75 -35.44 -3.12
N LYS A 205 -18.10 -36.20 -2.23
CA LYS A 205 -17.53 -35.69 -0.96
C LYS A 205 -16.49 -34.61 -1.26
N GLY A 206 -16.66 -33.42 -0.68
CA GLY A 206 -15.72 -32.29 -0.79
C GLY A 206 -16.02 -31.28 -1.91
N ARG A 207 -17.06 -31.51 -2.74
CA ARG A 207 -17.42 -30.59 -3.83
C ARG A 207 -18.62 -29.73 -3.47
N LYS A 208 -18.46 -28.40 -3.58
CA LYS A 208 -19.55 -27.42 -3.39
C LYS A 208 -20.68 -27.69 -4.38
N ALA A 209 -21.91 -27.72 -3.88
CA ALA A 209 -23.09 -28.02 -4.68
C ALA A 209 -23.24 -27.02 -5.84
N GLY A 210 -23.55 -27.52 -7.04
CA GLY A 210 -23.80 -26.67 -8.21
C GLY A 210 -22.59 -25.89 -8.75
N TYR A 211 -21.36 -26.12 -8.28
CA TYR A 211 -20.18 -25.32 -8.67
C TYR A 211 -19.99 -25.20 -10.19
N LYS A 212 -20.11 -26.31 -10.94
CA LYS A 212 -19.95 -26.30 -12.40
C LYS A 212 -21.10 -25.54 -13.09
N GLN A 213 -22.32 -25.72 -12.61
CA GLN A 213 -23.52 -25.07 -13.12
C GLN A 213 -23.45 -23.56 -12.91
N ILE A 214 -23.10 -23.10 -11.70
CA ILE A 214 -22.95 -21.68 -11.39
C ILE A 214 -21.80 -21.07 -12.20
N LYS A 215 -20.66 -21.76 -12.31
CA LYS A 215 -19.54 -21.30 -13.14
C LYS A 215 -19.95 -21.13 -14.60
N ASN A 216 -20.73 -22.05 -15.15
CA ASN A 216 -21.26 -21.96 -16.51
C ASN A 216 -22.21 -20.77 -16.67
N LEU A 217 -23.12 -20.54 -15.72
CA LEU A 217 -24.03 -19.38 -15.73
C LEU A 217 -23.26 -18.06 -15.62
N LYS A 218 -22.26 -17.95 -14.74
CA LYS A 218 -21.39 -16.76 -14.64
C LYS A 218 -20.67 -16.48 -15.95
N ASN A 219 -20.13 -17.51 -16.60
CA ASN A 219 -19.48 -17.37 -17.89
C ASN A 219 -20.46 -16.90 -18.98
N GLN A 220 -21.67 -17.47 -19.02
CA GLN A 220 -22.72 -17.07 -19.94
C GLN A 220 -23.10 -15.59 -19.75
N TYR A 221 -23.35 -15.16 -18.52
CA TYR A 221 -23.71 -13.77 -18.22
C TYR A 221 -22.56 -12.80 -18.49
N LYS A 222 -21.31 -13.18 -18.16
CA LYS A 222 -20.12 -12.39 -18.49
C LYS A 222 -19.96 -12.19 -19.99
N ASN A 223 -20.17 -13.25 -20.78
CA ASN A 223 -20.09 -13.16 -22.23
C ASN A 223 -21.22 -12.28 -22.82
N MET A 224 -22.41 -12.34 -22.24
CA MET A 224 -23.53 -11.49 -22.65
C MET A 224 -23.26 -10.01 -22.31
N ALA A 225 -22.81 -9.74 -21.08
CA ALA A 225 -22.44 -8.40 -20.64
C ALA A 225 -21.34 -7.80 -21.52
N LYS A 226 -20.30 -8.57 -21.87
CA LYS A 226 -19.26 -8.14 -22.82
C LYS A 226 -19.83 -7.77 -24.19
N LYS A 227 -20.80 -8.53 -24.71
CA LYS A 227 -21.46 -8.21 -25.98
C LYS A 227 -22.23 -6.89 -25.90
N ILE A 228 -22.90 -6.63 -24.77
CA ILE A 228 -23.61 -5.36 -24.54
C ILE A 228 -22.62 -4.21 -24.49
N ILE A 229 -21.56 -4.33 -23.68
CA ILE A 229 -20.50 -3.30 -23.55
C ILE A 229 -19.84 -2.97 -24.90
N ASN A 230 -19.62 -3.98 -25.75
CA ASN A 230 -18.98 -3.76 -27.05
C ASN A 230 -19.93 -3.18 -28.10
N LYS A 231 -21.25 -3.33 -27.94
CA LYS A 231 -22.26 -2.92 -28.92
C LYS A 231 -22.89 -1.58 -28.56
N GLU A 232 -23.08 -1.34 -27.28
CA GLU A 232 -23.69 -0.14 -26.73
C GLU A 232 -22.65 0.64 -25.96
N ASP A 233 -22.57 1.94 -26.21
CA ASP A 233 -21.75 2.82 -25.40
C ASP A 233 -22.45 3.03 -24.05
N ILE A 234 -22.13 2.19 -23.07
CA ILE A 234 -22.71 2.27 -21.72
C ILE A 234 -21.98 3.27 -20.82
N PHE A 235 -20.85 3.82 -21.29
CA PHE A 235 -19.97 4.67 -20.51
C PHE A 235 -20.16 6.16 -20.85
N TYR A 236 -20.59 6.45 -22.07
CA TYR A 236 -20.90 7.79 -22.54
C TYR A 236 -22.39 7.93 -22.88
N GLU A 237 -22.93 9.14 -22.73
CA GLU A 237 -24.18 9.56 -23.38
C GLU A 237 -23.84 10.23 -24.72
#